data_AF-A0A514CMT7-F1
#
_entry.id   AF-A0A514CMT7-F1
#
_cell.length_a   1.000
_cell.length_b   1.000
_cell.length_c   1.000
_cell.angle_alpha   90.00
_cell.angle_beta   90.00
_cell.angle_gamma   90.00
#
_symmetry.space_group_name_H-M   'P 1'
#
loop_
_entity.id
_entity.type
_entity.pdbx_description
1 polymer ?
#
loop_
_entity_poly.entity_id
_entity_poly.type
_entity_poly.pdbx_seq_one_letter_code
_entity_poly.pdbx_strand_id
1 'polypeptide(L)'
;MNWNSKSVIGGDSTRFITAFCDSHPTFVSLLKSHIPDINPKDFKVCALLKLDYHTKEIAHMTNCSLRSIEARKYRIRKRLGIPSNANLTLYLMELESGLDKDKKLADCIDH
;
A
#
# COMPACT_ATOMS: atom_id res chain seq x y z
N MET A 1 -1.67 14.98 14.83
CA MET A 1 -2.33 14.21 13.76
C MET A 1 -3.00 15.18 12.79
N ASN A 2 -2.71 15.13 11.49
CA ASN A 2 -3.56 15.79 10.48
C ASN A 2 -3.30 15.25 9.06
N TRP A 3 -3.98 14.17 8.67
CA TRP A 3 -4.13 13.79 7.25
C TRP A 3 -5.03 14.78 6.49
N ASN A 4 -5.66 15.72 7.21
CA ASN A 4 -6.67 16.63 6.66
C ASN A 4 -6.10 17.93 6.07
N SER A 5 -4.78 18.02 5.87
CA SER A 5 -4.12 19.27 5.48
C SER A 5 -3.55 19.17 4.06
N LYS A 6 -4.42 19.48 3.09
CA LYS A 6 -4.18 19.73 1.66
C LYS A 6 -4.17 18.52 0.71
N SER A 7 -5.24 18.50 -0.09
CA SER A 7 -5.33 18.04 -1.48
C SER A 7 -5.56 16.55 -1.80
N VAL A 8 -6.70 16.34 -2.48
CA VAL A 8 -6.96 15.29 -3.49
C VAL A 8 -7.30 13.90 -2.95
N ILE A 9 -8.43 13.77 -2.24
CA ILE A 9 -9.25 12.56 -2.43
C ILE A 9 -10.75 12.87 -2.31
N GLY A 10 -11.49 12.59 -3.39
CA GLY A 10 -12.95 12.67 -3.39
C GLY A 10 -13.58 11.57 -2.53
N GLY A 11 -14.55 11.98 -1.71
CA GLY A 11 -15.64 11.17 -1.14
C GLY A 11 -15.27 9.90 -0.36
N ASP A 12 -14.92 8.84 -1.07
CA ASP A 12 -14.99 7.47 -0.56
C ASP A 12 -13.68 6.94 0.00
N SER A 13 -12.54 7.36 -0.56
CA SER A 13 -11.25 6.80 -0.10
C SER A 13 -10.86 7.33 1.28
N THR A 14 -11.42 8.46 1.72
CA THR A 14 -11.14 9.04 3.04
C THR A 14 -11.65 8.13 4.16
N ARG A 15 -12.85 7.53 4.04
CA ARG A 15 -13.36 6.59 5.06
C ARG A 15 -12.47 5.37 5.21
N PHE A 16 -12.07 4.77 4.09
CA PHE A 16 -11.15 3.62 4.11
C PHE A 16 -9.81 4.00 4.74
N ILE A 17 -9.21 5.13 4.34
CA ILE A 17 -7.90 5.55 4.84
C ILE A 17 -7.95 5.84 6.33
N THR A 18 -8.97 6.56 6.80
CA THR A 18 -9.13 6.83 8.24
C THR A 18 -9.26 5.52 9.03
N ALA A 19 -10.16 4.62 8.62
CA ALA A 19 -10.32 3.33 9.29
C ALA A 19 -9.03 2.51 9.27
N PHE A 20 -8.32 2.48 8.14
CA PHE A 20 -7.03 1.77 8.04
C PHE A 20 -5.95 2.40 8.92
N CYS A 21 -5.89 3.74 9.01
CA CYS A 21 -4.95 4.42 9.89
C CYS A 21 -5.22 4.13 11.37
N ASP A 22 -6.49 4.00 11.75
CA ASP A 22 -6.88 3.68 13.12
C ASP A 22 -6.57 2.21 13.46
N SER A 23 -6.74 1.28 12.51
CA SER A 23 -6.41 -0.14 12.68
C SER A 23 -4.90 -0.43 12.62
N HIS A 24 -4.16 0.31 11.79
CA HIS A 24 -2.74 0.08 11.48
C HIS A 24 -1.88 1.34 11.72
N PRO A 25 -1.92 1.94 12.93
CA PRO A 25 -1.21 3.20 13.20
C PRO A 25 0.31 3.05 13.12
N THR A 26 0.84 1.87 13.47
CA THR A 26 2.27 1.55 13.39
C THR A 26 2.75 1.52 11.95
N PHE A 27 2.02 0.83 11.06
CA PHE A 27 2.31 0.84 9.63
C PHE A 27 2.33 2.26 9.05
N VAL A 28 1.33 3.09 9.38
CA VAL A 28 1.24 4.46 8.88
C VAL A 28 2.42 5.31 9.37
N SER A 29 2.83 5.13 10.62
CA SER A 29 3.99 5.83 11.19
C SER A 29 5.28 5.47 10.46
N LEU A 30 5.54 4.17 10.26
CA LEU A 30 6.72 3.68 9.55
C LEU A 30 6.72 4.15 8.09
N LEU A 31 5.57 4.03 7.40
CA LEU A 31 5.45 4.45 6.02
C LEU A 31 5.72 5.95 5.85
N LYS A 32 5.26 6.78 6.79
CA LYS A 32 5.58 8.22 6.82
C LYS A 32 7.04 8.50 7.13
N SER A 33 7.66 7.70 8.00
CA SER A 33 9.08 7.82 8.32
C SER A 33 9.95 7.60 7.08
N HIS A 34 9.57 6.66 6.20
CA HIS A 34 10.29 6.43 4.95
C HIS A 34 9.85 7.35 3.81
N ILE A 35 8.57 7.71 3.76
CA ILE A 35 7.92 8.42 2.66
C ILE A 35 7.11 9.60 3.24
N PRO A 36 7.77 10.70 3.66
CA PRO A 36 7.07 11.83 4.29
C PRO A 36 6.07 12.49 3.34
N ASP A 37 6.45 12.67 2.06
CA ASP A 37 5.56 13.16 0.99
C ASP A 37 4.83 12.01 0.27
N ILE A 38 4.20 11.10 1.01
CA ILE A 38 3.40 10.03 0.39
C ILE A 38 2.10 10.60 -0.16
N ASN A 39 1.88 10.40 -1.46
CA ASN A 39 0.64 10.84 -2.09
C ASN A 39 -0.52 9.94 -1.65
N PRO A 40 -1.73 10.46 -1.39
CA PRO A 40 -2.88 9.67 -0.95
C PRO A 40 -3.23 8.48 -1.85
N LYS A 41 -3.07 8.64 -3.17
CA LYS A 41 -3.26 7.54 -4.14
C LYS A 41 -2.22 6.44 -3.99
N ASP A 42 -0.99 6.81 -3.63
CA ASP A 42 0.11 5.87 -3.41
C ASP A 42 -0.06 5.16 -2.07
N PHE A 43 -0.47 5.91 -1.03
CA PHE A 43 -0.86 5.37 0.27
C PHE A 43 -1.98 4.33 0.15
N LYS A 44 -3.03 4.62 -0.61
CA LYS A 44 -4.13 3.67 -0.83
C LYS A 44 -3.63 2.36 -1.44
N VAL A 45 -2.69 2.42 -2.39
CA VAL A 45 -2.07 1.21 -2.95
C VAL A 45 -1.24 0.46 -1.91
N CYS A 46 -0.44 1.14 -1.08
CA CYS A 46 0.29 0.49 0.00
C CYS A 46 -0.64 -0.20 1.00
N ALA A 47 -1.74 0.46 1.39
CA ALA A 47 -2.73 -0.09 2.30
C ALA A 47 -3.42 -1.33 1.69
N LEU A 48 -3.81 -1.28 0.42
CA LEU A 48 -4.38 -2.44 -0.27
C LEU A 48 -3.37 -3.60 -0.40
N LEU A 49 -2.11 -3.31 -0.70
CA LEU A 49 -1.06 -4.34 -0.73
C LEU A 49 -0.86 -4.99 0.65
N LYS A 50 -0.96 -4.19 1.73
CA LYS A 50 -0.88 -4.69 3.11
C LYS A 50 -2.08 -5.59 3.47
N LEU A 51 -3.24 -5.32 2.89
CA LEU A 51 -4.44 -6.14 3.01
C LEU A 51 -4.46 -7.35 2.07
N ASP A 52 -3.32 -7.69 1.45
CA ASP A 52 -3.16 -8.86 0.58
C ASP A 52 -3.94 -8.77 -0.74
N TYR A 53 -4.23 -7.56 -1.22
CA TYR A 53 -4.80 -7.38 -2.57
C TYR A 53 -3.72 -7.46 -3.65
N HIS A 54 -4.03 -8.14 -4.74
CA HIS A 54 -3.16 -8.29 -5.90
C HIS A 54 -3.20 -7.04 -6.80
N THR A 55 -2.17 -6.86 -7.62
CA THR A 55 -2.05 -5.74 -8.57
C THR A 55 -3.30 -5.58 -9.45
N LYS A 56 -3.92 -6.70 -9.84
CA LYS A 56 -5.14 -6.72 -10.66
C LYS A 56 -6.36 -6.17 -9.92
N GLU A 57 -6.57 -6.62 -8.69
CA GLU A 57 -7.67 -6.14 -7.85
C GLU A 57 -7.48 -4.65 -7.52
N ILE A 58 -6.25 -4.26 -7.18
CA ILE A 58 -5.93 -2.84 -6.90
C ILE A 58 -6.21 -1.97 -8.12
N ALA A 59 -5.82 -2.42 -9.32
CA ALA A 59 -6.09 -1.70 -10.56
C ALA A 59 -7.60 -1.51 -10.78
N HIS A 60 -8.40 -2.55 -10.56
CA HIS A 60 -9.85 -2.49 -10.62
C HIS A 60 -10.43 -1.52 -9.58
N MET A 61 -10.05 -1.67 -8.31
CA MET A 61 -10.52 -0.85 -7.18
C MET A 61 -10.09 0.63 -7.25
N THR A 62 -9.02 0.93 -7.99
CA THR A 62 -8.51 2.30 -8.15
C THR A 62 -8.78 2.89 -9.52
N ASN A 63 -9.53 2.20 -10.39
CA ASN A 63 -9.79 2.59 -11.78
C ASN A 63 -8.50 2.96 -12.55
N CYS A 64 -7.40 2.28 -12.24
CA CYS A 64 -6.09 2.50 -12.84
C CYS A 64 -5.70 1.30 -13.69
N SER A 65 -4.87 1.50 -14.70
CA SER A 65 -4.31 0.38 -15.46
C SER A 65 -3.26 -0.38 -14.65
N LEU A 66 -3.09 -1.68 -14.94
CA LEU A 66 -2.05 -2.52 -14.31
C LEU A 66 -0.66 -1.86 -14.36
N ARG A 67 -0.25 -1.37 -15.54
CA ARG A 67 1.00 -0.61 -15.72
C ARG A 67 1.14 0.58 -14.79
N SER A 68 0.05 1.29 -14.51
CA SER A 68 0.07 2.44 -13.60
C SER A 68 0.31 2.00 -12.16
N ILE A 69 -0.25 0.86 -11.75
CA ILE A 69 0.01 0.27 -10.43
C ILE A 69 1.44 -0.24 -10.34
N GLU A 70 1.96 -0.91 -11.36
CA GLU A 70 3.36 -1.36 -11.41
C GLU A 70 4.35 -0.20 -11.31
N ALA A 71 4.12 0.88 -12.07
CA ALA A 71 4.94 2.08 -11.99
C ALA A 71 4.89 2.71 -10.58
N ARG A 72 3.73 2.67 -9.92
CA ARG A 72 3.57 3.14 -8.54
C ARG A 72 4.31 2.24 -7.55
N LYS A 73 4.20 0.91 -7.67
CA LYS A 73 4.99 -0.07 -6.88
C LYS A 73 6.48 0.19 -7.05
N TYR A 74 6.95 0.43 -8.28
CA TYR A 74 8.34 0.75 -8.54
C TYR A 74 8.80 2.04 -7.82
N ARG A 75 7.99 3.11 -7.88
CA ARG A 75 8.29 4.35 -7.15
C ARG A 75 8.33 4.13 -5.63
N ILE A 76 7.33 3.44 -5.09
CA ILE A 76 7.27 3.11 -3.65
C ILE A 76 8.51 2.30 -3.25
N ARG A 77 8.84 1.26 -4.01
CA ARG A 77 10.03 0.42 -3.79
C ARG A 77 11.31 1.27 -3.73
N LYS A 78 11.49 2.18 -4.70
CA LYS A 78 12.65 3.06 -4.75
C LYS A 78 12.70 4.02 -3.56
N ARG A 79 11.56 4.54 -3.11
CA ARG A 79 11.47 5.42 -1.92
C ARG A 79 11.75 4.67 -0.62
N LEU A 80 11.36 3.40 -0.52
CA LEU A 80 11.66 2.53 0.62
C LEU A 80 13.10 1.98 0.60
N GLY A 81 13.86 2.20 -0.48
CA GLY A 81 15.22 1.66 -0.63
C GLY A 81 15.28 0.14 -0.80
N ILE A 82 14.17 -0.50 -1.21
CA ILE A 82 14.08 -1.95 -1.32
C ILE A 82 14.82 -2.41 -2.60
N PRO A 83 15.70 -3.41 -2.54
CA PRO A 83 16.42 -3.93 -3.71
C PRO A 83 15.47 -4.57 -4.73
N SER A 84 15.88 -4.64 -6.00
CA SER A 84 15.00 -5.12 -7.08
C SER A 84 14.61 -6.60 -6.95
N ASN A 85 15.37 -7.37 -6.17
CA ASN A 85 15.10 -8.77 -5.88
C ASN A 85 14.12 -8.97 -4.71
N ALA A 86 13.76 -7.90 -3.99
CA ALA A 86 12.85 -7.98 -2.86
C ALA A 86 11.41 -7.64 -3.30
N ASN A 87 10.46 -8.45 -2.81
CA ASN A 87 9.05 -8.26 -3.10
C ASN A 87 8.47 -7.14 -2.23
N LEU A 88 8.03 -6.05 -2.86
CA LEU A 88 7.42 -4.92 -2.17
C LEU A 88 6.21 -5.35 -1.32
N THR A 89 5.38 -6.27 -1.80
CA THR A 89 4.19 -6.71 -1.08
C THR A 89 4.57 -7.39 0.23
N LEU A 90 5.54 -8.32 0.19
CA LEU A 90 6.05 -8.99 1.38
C LEU A 90 6.66 -8.01 2.36
N TYR A 91 7.46 -7.06 1.86
CA TYR A 91 8.04 -6.02 2.71
C TYR A 91 6.97 -5.15 3.40
N LEU A 92 5.92 -4.76 2.67
CA LEU A 92 4.81 -3.99 3.25
C LEU A 92 4.03 -4.83 4.29
N MET A 93 3.87 -6.12 4.06
CA MET A 93 3.25 -7.02 5.03
C MET A 93 4.08 -7.11 6.32
N GLU A 94 5.40 -7.31 6.17
CA GLU A 94 6.34 -7.48 7.27
C GLU A 94 6.63 -6.18 8.04
N LEU A 95 6.43 -5.02 7.40
CA LEU A 95 6.64 -3.69 8.01
C LEU A 95 5.92 -3.50 9.34
N GLU A 96 4.78 -4.14 9.56
CA GLU A 96 4.02 -4.06 10.82
C GLU A 96 3.85 -5.42 11.51
N SER A 97 3.94 -6.54 10.77
CA SER A 97 3.57 -7.84 11.32
C SER A 97 4.73 -8.48 12.09
N GLY A 98 4.57 -8.58 13.41
CA GLY A 98 5.20 -9.63 14.21
C GLY A 98 4.52 -11.00 14.10
N LEU A 99 3.27 -11.11 13.61
CA LEU A 99 2.52 -12.39 13.51
C LEU A 99 1.40 -12.33 12.44
N ASP A 100 1.50 -13.15 11.40
CA ASP A 100 0.48 -14.12 10.93
C ASP A 100 1.12 -14.98 9.83
N LYS A 101 1.50 -16.22 10.16
CA LYS A 101 2.20 -17.15 9.25
C LYS A 101 1.22 -18.01 8.44
N ASP A 102 -0.08 -17.73 8.47
CA ASP A 102 -1.10 -18.67 8.02
C ASP A 102 -1.94 -18.23 6.82
N LYS A 103 -1.70 -17.04 6.24
CA LYS A 103 -2.19 -16.77 4.89
C LYS A 103 -1.20 -17.26 3.83
N LYS A 104 -1.31 -18.57 3.57
CA LYS A 104 -0.84 -19.25 2.36
C LYS A 104 -0.98 -18.32 1.16
N LEU A 105 0.14 -17.88 0.60
CA LEU A 105 0.23 -17.35 -0.76
C LEU A 105 0.04 -18.53 -1.74
N ALA A 106 -1.17 -19.07 -1.76
CA ALA A 106 -1.71 -19.68 -2.95
C ALA A 106 -2.24 -18.52 -3.79
N ASP A 107 -1.40 -18.00 -4.68
CA ASP A 107 -1.82 -17.53 -6.00
C ASP A 107 -0.57 -17.28 -6.85
N CYS A 108 0.06 -18.41 -7.20
CA CYS A 108 0.42 -18.60 -8.60
C CYS A 108 -0.91 -18.61 -9.37
N ILE A 109 -1.21 -17.55 -10.12
CA ILE A 109 -2.07 -17.43 -11.31
C ILE A 109 -2.21 -15.91 -11.49
N ASP A 110 -1.62 -15.35 -12.53
CA ASP A 110 -2.38 -15.22 -13.76
C ASP A 110 -1.42 -15.03 -14.95
N HIS A 111 -1.69 -15.87 -15.94
CA HIS A 111 -1.17 -15.99 -17.31
C HIS A 111 -0.54 -14.74 -17.94
#